data_AF-Q0EYE2-F1
#
_entry.id   AF-Q0EYE2-F1
#
_cell.length_a   1.000
_cell.length_b   1.000
_cell.length_c   1.000
_cell.angle_alpha   90.00
_cell.angle_beta   90.00
_cell.angle_gamma   90.00
#
_symmetry.space_group_name_H-M   'P 1'
#
loop_
_entity.id
_entity.type
_entity.pdbx_description
1 polymer ?
#
loop_
_entity_poly.entity_id
_entity_poly.type
_entity_poly.pdbx_seq_one_letter_code
_entity_poly.pdbx_strand_id
1 'polypeptide(L)'
;MSELHALLTRMDACARELESVANAEYEAIRILDGDQIMALTDRRIIIHQCLAKLEEDGRALRTRARIPEEMTMEVLIDLFAGNQASEFQALRRNLYERMIYIDRQSQENSLRLRAAYNVSSTILQHLGLVQKEQPYGRTAVR
;
A
#
# COMPACT_ATOMS: atom_id res chain seq x y z
N MET A 1 -1.54 27.92 -2.62
CA MET A 1 -0.50 27.56 -1.63
C MET A 1 -1.06 26.73 -0.47
N SER A 2 -2.15 27.15 0.18
CA SER A 2 -2.83 26.32 1.20
C SER A 2 -3.37 24.98 0.67
N GLU A 3 -3.84 24.93 -0.58
CA GLU A 3 -4.36 23.69 -1.19
C GLU A 3 -3.28 22.62 -1.40
N LEU A 4 -2.09 23.00 -1.87
CA LEU A 4 -0.97 22.07 -2.05
C LEU A 4 -0.48 21.53 -0.70
N HIS A 5 -0.40 22.40 0.31
CA HIS A 5 -0.09 21.98 1.67
C HIS A 5 -1.11 20.97 2.19
N ALA A 6 -2.40 21.31 2.11
CA ALA A 6 -3.47 20.44 2.57
C ALA A 6 -3.46 19.09 1.85
N LEU A 7 -3.18 19.08 0.54
CA LEU A 7 -3.03 17.85 -0.24
C LEU A 7 -1.89 16.98 0.29
N LEU A 8 -0.69 17.55 0.39
CA LEU A 8 0.50 16.87 0.85
C LEU A 8 0.33 16.33 2.28
N THR A 9 -0.26 17.11 3.18
CA THR A 9 -0.56 16.67 4.55
C THR A 9 -1.54 15.50 4.58
N ARG A 10 -2.59 15.51 3.74
CA ARG A 10 -3.53 14.39 3.64
C ARG A 10 -2.86 13.13 3.08
N MET A 11 -2.00 13.28 2.08
CA MET A 11 -1.22 12.15 1.55
C MET A 11 -0.30 11.56 2.62
N ASP A 12 0.37 12.39 3.42
CA ASP A 12 1.21 11.93 4.53
C ASP A 12 0.39 11.19 5.60
N ALA A 13 -0.82 11.68 5.92
CA ALA A 13 -1.73 11.00 6.84
C ALA A 13 -2.14 9.61 6.32
N CYS A 14 -2.51 9.49 5.04
CA CYS A 14 -2.81 8.20 4.44
C CYS A 14 -1.59 7.26 4.41
N ALA A 15 -0.40 7.78 4.13
CA ALA A 15 0.82 6.98 4.16
C ALA A 15 1.13 6.46 5.57
N ARG A 16 0.98 7.29 6.62
CA ARG A 16 1.11 6.84 8.02
C ARG A 16 0.10 5.76 8.38
N GLU A 17 -1.13 5.90 7.90
CA GLU A 17 -2.15 4.88 8.15
C GLU A 17 -1.81 3.57 7.45
N LEU A 18 -1.34 3.60 6.20
CA LEU A 18 -0.85 2.41 5.50
C LEU A 18 0.32 1.74 6.23
N GLU A 19 1.26 2.51 6.76
CA GLU A 19 2.36 1.98 7.55
C GLU A 19 1.86 1.28 8.82
N SER A 20 0.90 1.89 9.52
CA SER A 20 0.25 1.25 10.67
C SER A 20 -0.45 -0.06 10.28
N VAL A 21 -1.13 -0.08 9.13
CA VAL A 21 -1.80 -1.28 8.62
C VAL A 21 -0.78 -2.37 8.26
N ALA A 22 0.30 -2.04 7.56
CA ALA A 22 1.35 -2.99 7.19
C ALA A 22 2.01 -3.64 8.42
N ASN A 23 2.25 -2.86 9.48
CA ASN A 23 2.78 -3.39 10.74
C ASN A 23 1.76 -4.30 11.45
N ALA A 24 0.48 -3.94 11.44
CA ALA A 24 -0.57 -4.78 12.02
C ALA A 24 -0.78 -6.08 11.22
N GLU A 25 -0.67 -6.03 9.89
CA GLU A 25 -0.76 -7.21 9.02
C GLU A 25 0.34 -8.21 9.35
N TYR A 26 1.56 -7.74 9.61
CA TYR A 26 2.67 -8.60 10.01
C TYR A 26 2.33 -9.41 11.28
N GLU A 27 1.81 -8.75 12.32
CA GLU A 27 1.43 -9.42 13.56
C GLU A 27 0.26 -10.38 13.37
N ALA A 28 -0.77 -9.98 12.62
CA ALA A 28 -1.93 -10.83 12.31
C ALA A 28 -1.51 -12.10 11.56
N ILE A 29 -0.61 -11.98 10.58
CA ILE A 29 -0.02 -13.11 9.86
C ILE A 29 0.79 -14.01 10.80
N ARG A 30 1.57 -13.42 11.72
CA ARG A 30 2.41 -14.18 12.67
C ARG A 30 1.57 -15.08 13.58
N ILE A 31 0.37 -14.64 13.97
CA ILE A 31 -0.54 -15.40 14.83
C ILE A 31 -1.62 -16.17 14.06
N LEU A 32 -1.63 -16.09 12.72
CA LEU A 32 -2.62 -16.71 11.84
C LEU A 32 -4.08 -16.26 12.12
N ASP A 33 -4.26 -14.99 12.49
CA ASP A 33 -5.60 -14.41 12.70
C ASP A 33 -6.24 -14.01 11.36
N GLY A 34 -7.01 -14.93 10.79
CA GLY A 34 -7.66 -14.76 9.50
C GLY A 34 -8.63 -13.58 9.43
N ASP A 35 -9.43 -13.37 10.49
CA ASP A 35 -10.41 -12.29 10.55
C ASP A 35 -9.71 -10.93 10.58
N GLN A 36 -8.65 -10.81 11.38
CA GLN A 36 -7.84 -9.59 11.43
C GLN A 36 -7.12 -9.32 10.10
N ILE A 37 -6.59 -10.36 9.43
CA ILE A 37 -5.98 -10.23 8.10
C ILE A 37 -6.99 -9.68 7.08
N MET A 38 -8.22 -10.20 7.08
CA MET A 38 -9.27 -9.72 6.17
C MET A 38 -9.64 -8.27 6.45
N ALA A 39 -9.90 -7.92 7.72
CA ALA A 39 -10.25 -6.56 8.11
C ALA A 39 -9.13 -5.53 7.77
N LEU A 40 -7.87 -5.91 7.97
CA LEU A 40 -6.73 -5.07 7.61
C LEU A 40 -6.57 -4.93 6.09
N THR A 41 -6.84 -6.00 5.33
CA THR A 41 -6.82 -5.95 3.86
C THR A 41 -7.87 -4.99 3.31
N ASP A 42 -9.10 -5.03 3.84
CA ASP A 42 -10.17 -4.11 3.46
C ASP A 42 -9.80 -2.66 3.78
N ARG A 43 -9.23 -2.43 4.97
CA ARG A 43 -8.75 -1.11 5.36
C ARG A 43 -7.64 -0.60 4.44
N ARG A 44 -6.68 -1.45 4.08
CA ARG A 44 -5.62 -1.13 3.12
C ARG A 44 -6.19 -0.69 1.77
N ILE A 45 -7.21 -1.40 1.26
CA ILE A 45 -7.88 -1.05 0.00
C ILE A 45 -8.49 0.36 0.08
N ILE A 46 -9.21 0.67 1.17
CA ILE A 46 -9.83 1.99 1.36
C ILE A 46 -8.76 3.10 1.37
N ILE A 47 -7.63 2.88 2.05
CA ILE A 47 -6.57 3.89 2.12
C ILE A 47 -5.89 4.08 0.75
N HIS A 48 -5.66 3.01 -0.01
CA HIS A 48 -5.15 3.13 -1.38
C HIS A 48 -6.12 3.89 -2.31
N GLN A 49 -7.43 3.66 -2.17
CA GLN A 49 -8.43 4.44 -2.91
C GLN A 49 -8.38 5.92 -2.52
N CYS A 50 -8.18 6.24 -1.23
CA CYS A 50 -8.00 7.61 -0.77
C CYS A 50 -6.75 8.25 -1.40
N LEU A 51 -5.61 7.54 -1.41
CA LEU A 51 -4.38 8.03 -2.05
C LEU A 51 -4.56 8.26 -3.55
N ALA A 52 -5.19 7.32 -4.27
CA ALA A 52 -5.45 7.47 -5.70
C ALA A 52 -6.31 8.72 -6.01
N LYS A 53 -7.31 8.99 -5.15
CA LYS A 53 -8.12 10.21 -5.24
C LYS A 53 -7.29 11.48 -4.98
N LEU A 54 -6.42 11.47 -3.97
CA LEU A 54 -5.54 12.60 -3.68
C LEU A 54 -4.55 12.85 -4.83
N GLU A 55 -4.02 11.80 -5.47
CA GLU A 55 -3.18 11.94 -6.65
C GLU A 55 -3.96 12.58 -7.82
N GLU A 56 -5.22 12.18 -8.02
CA GLU A 56 -6.11 12.81 -9.00
C GLU A 56 -6.38 14.29 -8.68
N ASP A 57 -6.70 14.62 -7.42
CA ASP A 57 -6.86 16.00 -6.95
C ASP A 57 -5.58 16.81 -7.19
N GLY A 58 -4.41 16.21 -6.99
CA GLY A 58 -3.10 16.80 -7.27
C GLY A 58 -2.88 17.09 -8.76
N ARG A 59 -3.26 16.15 -9.64
CA ARG A 59 -3.25 16.36 -11.09
C ARG A 59 -4.18 17.51 -11.48
N ALA A 60 -5.42 17.51 -10.96
CA ALA A 60 -6.39 18.57 -11.23
C ALA A 60 -5.91 19.95 -10.73
N LEU A 61 -5.25 20.02 -9.58
CA LEU A 61 -4.64 21.25 -9.07
C LEU A 61 -3.58 21.79 -10.04
N ARG A 62 -2.72 20.93 -10.58
CA ARG A 62 -1.70 21.31 -11.56
C ARG A 62 -2.32 21.83 -12.87
N THR A 63 -3.35 21.14 -13.38
CA THR A 63 -4.07 21.56 -14.58
C THR A 63 -4.70 22.95 -14.39
N ARG A 64 -5.37 23.19 -13.25
CA ARG A 64 -5.97 24.50 -12.94
C ARG A 64 -4.93 25.62 -12.85
N ALA A 65 -3.75 25.32 -12.34
CA ALA A 65 -2.64 26.26 -12.25
C ALA A 65 -1.86 26.42 -13.59
N ARG A 66 -2.31 25.77 -14.67
CA ARG A 66 -1.66 25.77 -16.00
C ARG A 66 -0.20 25.31 -15.97
N ILE A 67 0.08 24.36 -15.09
CA ILE A 67 1.41 23.80 -14.94
C ILE A 67 1.55 22.64 -15.95
N PRO A 68 2.63 22.60 -16.76
CA PRO A 68 2.88 21.49 -17.68
C PRO A 68 2.87 20.13 -16.98
N GLU A 69 2.29 19.10 -17.58
CA GLU A 69 2.21 17.75 -16.99
C GLU A 69 3.59 17.10 -16.81
N GLU A 70 4.54 17.47 -17.66
CA GLU A 70 5.94 17.01 -17.63
C GLU A 70 6.70 17.54 -16.40
N MET A 71 6.19 18.60 -15.76
CA MET A 71 6.85 19.23 -14.62
C MET A 71 6.69 18.38 -13.35
N THR A 72 7.79 18.01 -12.71
CA THR A 72 7.71 17.16 -11.51
C THR A 72 7.19 17.97 -10.30
N MET A 73 6.64 17.26 -9.29
CA MET A 73 6.20 17.86 -8.03
C MET A 73 7.35 18.59 -7.30
N GLU A 74 8.59 18.13 -7.49
CA GLU A 74 9.79 18.78 -6.96
C GLU A 74 9.97 20.18 -7.55
N VAL A 75 10.02 20.28 -8.87
CA VAL A 75 10.20 21.56 -9.57
C VAL A 75 9.03 22.51 -9.28
N LEU A 76 7.83 21.95 -9.12
CA LEU A 76 6.64 22.70 -8.72
C LEU A 76 6.76 23.37 -7.36
N ILE A 77 7.23 22.63 -6.37
CA ILE A 77 7.44 23.16 -5.04
C ILE A 77 8.51 24.27 -5.11
N ASP A 78 9.62 24.03 -5.79
CA ASP A 78 10.71 25.01 -5.85
C ASP A 78 10.30 26.33 -6.53
N LEU A 79 9.46 26.27 -7.57
CA LEU A 79 9.03 27.47 -8.30
C LEU A 79 7.90 28.25 -7.62
N PHE A 80 6.96 27.55 -6.98
CA PHE A 80 5.72 28.17 -6.52
C PHE A 80 5.62 28.29 -5.00
N ALA A 81 6.44 27.57 -4.23
CA ALA A 81 6.32 27.58 -2.78
C ALA A 81 7.00 28.76 -2.07
N GLY A 82 7.85 29.51 -2.77
CA GLY A 82 8.59 30.64 -2.21
C GLY A 82 9.28 30.27 -0.89
N ASN A 83 8.99 31.02 0.18
CA ASN A 83 9.62 30.83 1.50
C ASN A 83 9.27 29.50 2.19
N GLN A 84 8.25 28.78 1.72
CA GLN A 84 7.83 27.48 2.28
C GLN A 84 8.38 26.27 1.50
N ALA A 85 9.19 26.50 0.46
CA ALA A 85 9.70 25.43 -0.40
C ALA A 85 10.44 24.33 0.39
N SER A 86 11.25 24.70 1.38
CA SER A 86 11.99 23.74 2.19
C SER A 86 11.09 22.77 2.97
N GLU A 87 10.01 23.28 3.54
CA GLU A 87 9.02 22.50 4.30
C GLU A 87 8.27 21.53 3.38
N PHE A 88 7.79 22.00 2.23
CA PHE A 88 7.12 21.14 1.26
C PHE A 88 8.04 20.10 0.64
N GLN A 89 9.30 20.44 0.38
CA GLN A 89 10.29 19.47 -0.09
C GLN A 89 10.61 18.43 0.98
N ALA A 90 10.63 18.80 2.26
CA ALA A 90 10.79 17.84 3.35
C ALA A 90 9.59 16.89 3.42
N LEU A 91 8.37 17.42 3.33
CA LEU A 91 7.15 16.61 3.34
C LEU A 91 7.09 15.65 2.14
N ARG A 92 7.41 16.13 0.93
CA ARG A 92 7.49 15.29 -0.29
C ARG A 92 8.48 14.14 -0.12
N ARG A 93 9.69 14.42 0.38
CA ARG A 93 10.72 13.39 0.60
C ARG A 93 10.27 12.35 1.62
N ASN A 94 9.75 12.80 2.75
CA ASN A 94 9.22 11.91 3.79
C ASN A 94 8.09 11.02 3.26
N LEU A 95 7.18 11.58 2.46
CA LEU A 95 6.11 10.82 1.82
C LEU A 95 6.70 9.72 0.90
N TYR A 96 7.65 10.09 0.04
CA TYR A 96 8.25 9.17 -0.92
C TYR A 96 9.01 8.03 -0.24
N GLU A 97 9.86 8.35 0.74
CA GLU A 97 10.59 7.36 1.54
C GLU A 97 9.63 6.41 2.27
N ARG A 98 8.55 6.95 2.86
CA ARG A 98 7.54 6.16 3.55
C ARG A 98 6.79 5.23 2.60
N MET A 99 6.42 5.70 1.40
CA MET A 99 5.76 4.88 0.40
C MET A 99 6.64 3.72 -0.09
N ILE A 100 7.94 3.94 -0.28
CA ILE A 100 8.90 2.88 -0.61
C ILE A 100 8.96 1.84 0.52
N TYR A 101 9.03 2.31 1.77
CA TYR A 101 9.05 1.41 2.93
C TYR A 101 7.78 0.57 3.04
N ILE A 102 6.60 1.17 2.86
CA ILE A 102 5.31 0.49 2.88
C ILE A 102 5.21 -0.56 1.78
N ASP A 103 5.62 -0.24 0.55
CA ASP A 103 5.60 -1.18 -0.56
C ASP A 103 6.46 -2.42 -0.25
N ARG A 104 7.67 -2.21 0.27
CA ARG A 104 8.53 -3.30 0.71
C ARG A 104 7.87 -4.15 1.81
N GLN A 105 7.29 -3.54 2.83
CA GLN A 105 6.61 -4.27 3.91
C GLN A 105 5.42 -5.08 3.38
N SER A 106 4.62 -4.51 2.47
CA SER A 106 3.49 -5.18 1.84
C SER A 106 3.93 -6.41 1.04
N GLN A 107 5.02 -6.30 0.27
CA GLN A 107 5.61 -7.43 -0.45
C GLN A 107 6.08 -8.53 0.50
N GLU A 108 6.77 -8.17 1.58
CA GLU A 108 7.22 -9.14 2.59
C GLU A 108 6.03 -9.83 3.29
N ASN A 109 4.98 -9.09 3.63
CA ASN A 109 3.76 -9.64 4.22
C ASN A 109 3.04 -10.61 3.27
N SER A 110 2.97 -10.29 1.98
CA SER A 110 2.42 -11.18 0.96
C SER A 110 3.18 -12.52 0.89
N LEU A 111 4.52 -12.48 0.97
CA LEU A 111 5.36 -13.68 1.04
C LEU A 111 5.10 -14.49 2.31
N ARG A 112 5.00 -13.82 3.48
CA ARG A 112 4.70 -14.48 4.76
C ARG A 112 3.33 -15.14 4.75
N LEU A 113 2.30 -14.46 4.25
CA LEU A 113 0.95 -15.01 4.14
C LEU A 113 0.91 -16.24 3.23
N ARG A 114 1.62 -16.21 2.10
CA ARG A 114 1.74 -17.38 1.20
C ARG A 114 2.44 -18.55 1.89
N ALA A 115 3.51 -18.29 2.64
CA ALA A 115 4.20 -19.34 3.40
C ALA A 115 3.30 -19.95 4.49
N ALA A 116 2.59 -19.11 5.25
CA ALA A 116 1.62 -19.52 6.25
C ALA A 116 0.49 -20.39 5.65
N TYR A 117 -0.05 -19.99 4.51
CA TYR A 117 -1.04 -20.76 3.75
C TYR A 117 -0.48 -22.14 3.35
N ASN A 118 0.71 -22.18 2.75
CA ASN A 118 1.32 -23.42 2.29
C ASN A 118 1.55 -24.42 3.44
N VAL A 119 2.06 -23.94 4.58
CA VAL A 119 2.27 -24.77 5.78
C VAL A 119 0.95 -25.29 6.32
N SER A 120 -0.04 -24.40 6.50
CA SER A 120 -1.36 -24.75 7.04
C SER A 120 -2.08 -25.75 6.14
N SER A 121 -2.09 -25.50 4.82
CA SER A 121 -2.69 -26.40 3.83
C SER A 121 -2.01 -27.78 3.83
N THR A 122 -0.68 -27.81 3.89
CA THR A 122 0.07 -29.08 3.97
C THR A 122 -0.28 -29.87 5.23
N ILE A 123 -0.37 -29.22 6.39
CA ILE A 123 -0.78 -29.87 7.65
C ILE A 123 -2.20 -30.43 7.53
N LEU A 124 -3.15 -29.62 7.04
CA LEU A 124 -4.54 -30.05 6.85
C LEU A 124 -4.65 -31.23 5.88
N GLN A 125 -3.86 -31.25 4.81
CA GLN A 125 -3.79 -32.40 3.89
C GLN A 125 -3.23 -33.66 4.56
N HIS A 126 -2.20 -33.54 5.40
CA HIS A 126 -1.64 -34.68 6.15
C HIS A 126 -2.64 -35.24 7.16
N LEU A 127 -3.47 -34.38 7.76
CA LEU A 127 -4.55 -34.77 8.67
C LEU A 127 -5.79 -35.30 7.93
N GLY A 128 -5.81 -35.27 6.59
CA GLY A 128 -6.97 -35.66 5.79
C GLY A 128 -8.16 -34.70 5.87
N LEU A 129 -7.96 -33.50 6.41
CA LEU A 129 -8.99 -32.47 6.59
C LEU A 129 -9.22 -31.65 5.32
N VAL A 130 -8.26 -31.64 4.40
CA VAL A 130 -8.35 -31.00 3.09
C VAL A 130 -7.84 -31.99 2.04
N GLN A 131 -8.53 -32.10 0.91
CA GLN A 131 -8.07 -32.96 -0.18
C GLN A 131 -6.76 -32.42 -0.76
N LYS A 132 -5.81 -33.32 -0.98
CA LYS A 132 -4.61 -33.00 -1.77
C LYS A 132 -5.04 -32.84 -3.22
N GLU A 133 -4.97 -31.62 -3.75
CA GLU A 133 -5.08 -31.42 -5.20
C GLU A 133 -4.00 -32.29 -5.86
N GLN A 134 -4.41 -33.32 -6.61
CA GLN A 134 -3.48 -34.14 -7.36
C GLN A 134 -3.01 -33.33 -8.56
N PRO A 135 -1.73 -32.91 -8.65
CA PRO A 135 -1.26 -32.08 -9.77
C PRO A 135 -1.27 -32.82 -11.11
N TYR A 136 -1.44 -34.15 -11.08
CA TYR A 136 -1.66 -34.96 -12.25
C TYR A 136 -2.97 -35.70 -12.10
N GLY A 137 -4.02 -35.22 -12.78
CA GLY A 137 -5.18 -36.04 -13.07
C GLY A 137 -4.71 -37.28 -13.83
N ARG A 138 -4.58 -38.41 -13.13
CA ARG A 138 -4.61 -39.72 -13.79
C ARG A 138 -6.03 -39.93 -14.29
N THR A 139 -6.36 -39.40 -15.45
CA THR A 139 -7.24 -40.14 -16.38
C THR A 139 -6.44 -41.35 -16.87
N ALA A 140 -6.32 -42.34 -16.00
CA ALA A 140 -5.95 -43.70 -16.37
C ALA A 140 -7.23 -44.52 -16.31
N VAL A 141 -7.84 -44.66 -17.49
CA VAL A 141 -8.54 -45.85 -17.98
C VAL A 141 -9.62 -46.47 -17.08
N ARG A 142 -10.87 -46.29 -17.49
CA ARG A 142 -11.74 -47.41 -17.88
C ARG A 142 -12.78 -46.97 -18.90
#